data_AF-A0A1H8N075-F1
#
_entry.id   AF-A0A1H8N075-F1
#
_cell.length_a   1.000
_cell.length_b   1.000
_cell.length_c   1.000
_cell.angle_alpha   90.00
_cell.angle_beta   90.00
_cell.angle_gamma   90.00
#
_symmetry.space_group_name_H-M   'P 1'
#
loop_
_entity.id
_entity.type
_entity.pdbx_description
1 polymer ?
#
loop_
_entity_poly.entity_id
_entity_poly.type
_entity_poly.pdbx_seq_one_letter_code
_entity_poly.pdbx_strand_id
1 'polypeptide(L)' 'MGLLNIIRRMSLREKLSIREISRRTGLSRNTITKHLNAGTIEPQFTTPDRQSKLDLFADKLAGWLKT' A
#
# COMPACT_ATOMS: atom_id res chain seq x y z
N MET A 1 9.87 -8.95 -3.75
CA MET A 1 9.62 -7.71 -2.99
C MET A 1 10.63 -6.66 -3.41
N GLY A 2 10.26 -5.73 -4.29
CA GLY A 2 11.20 -4.75 -4.84
C GLY A 2 11.72 -3.76 -3.78
N LEU A 3 12.93 -3.25 -3.99
CA LEU A 3 13.62 -2.30 -3.12
C LEU A 3 12.74 -1.04 -2.81
N LEU A 4 11.95 -0.61 -3.80
CA LEU A 4 11.00 0.50 -3.67
C LEU A 4 9.92 0.25 -2.60
N ASN A 5 9.42 -0.99 -2.49
CA ASN A 5 8.38 -1.34 -1.52
C ASN A 5 8.92 -1.31 -0.09
N ILE A 6 10.20 -1.66 0.10
CA ILE A 6 10.87 -1.60 1.41
C ILE A 6 11.02 -0.14 1.85
N ILE A 7 11.54 0.73 0.99
CA ILE A 7 11.68 2.17 1.27
C ILE A 7 10.33 2.80 1.61
N ARG A 8 9.28 2.51 0.83
CA ARG A 8 7.93 3.05 1.06
C ARG A 8 7.31 2.52 2.34
N ARG A 9 7.47 1.24 2.67
CA ARG A 9 7.00 0.69 3.95
C ARG A 9 7.65 1.40 5.13
N MET A 10 8.97 1.59 5.09
CA MET A 10 9.71 2.30 6.13
C MET A 10 9.25 3.76 6.29
N SER A 11 8.99 4.46 5.18
CA SER A 11 8.58 5.87 5.21
C SER A 11 7.10 6.07 5.54
N LEU A 12 6.19 5.34 4.89
CA LEU A 12 4.74 5.57 4.96
C LEU A 12 4.07 4.81 6.11
N ARG A 13 4.54 3.60 6.44
CA ARG A 13 3.95 2.79 7.53
C ARG A 13 4.70 2.95 8.84
N GLU A 14 6.02 2.76 8.80
CA GLU A 14 6.86 2.81 10.00
C GLU A 14 7.22 4.26 10.38
N LYS A 15 6.88 5.26 9.54
CA LYS A 15 7.11 6.69 9.75
C LYS A 15 8.58 7.04 10.08
N LEU A 16 9.52 6.27 9.53
CA LEU A 16 10.95 6.52 9.72
C LEU A 16 11.40 7.74 8.92
N SER A 17 12.34 8.50 9.49
CA SER A 17 12.96 9.61 8.78
C SER A 17 13.81 9.12 7.59
N ILE A 18 13.94 9.93 6.55
CA ILE A 18 14.79 9.62 5.37
C ILE A 18 16.24 9.29 5.80
N ARG A 19 16.74 9.91 6.87
CA ARG A 19 18.07 9.65 7.42
C ARG A 19 18.19 8.23 8.00
N GLU A 20 17.14 7.76 8.65
CA GLU A 20 17.10 6.40 9.21
C GLU A 20 16.97 5.34 8.12
N ILE A 21 16.15 5.61 7.11
CA ILE A 21 16.04 4.75 5.92
C ILE A 21 17.39 4.65 5.20
N SER A 22 18.10 5.76 5.04
CA SER A 22 19.44 5.80 4.44
C SER A 22 20.45 4.96 5.22
N ARG A 23 20.44 5.03 6.55
CA ARG A 23 21.31 4.20 7.41
C ARG A 23 21.03 2.71 7.28
N ARG A 24 19.77 2.31 7.16
CA ARG A 24 19.38 0.89 7.08
C ARG A 24 19.54 0.28 5.69
N THR A 25 19.32 1.08 4.66
CA THR A 25 19.32 0.61 3.27
C THR A 25 20.66 0.84 2.56
N GLY A 26 21.57 1.64 3.13
CA GLY A 26 22.83 2.02 2.50
C GLY A 26 22.67 2.95 1.30
N LEU A 27 21.46 3.43 1.04
CA LEU A 27 21.16 4.31 -0.09
C LEU A 27 21.34 5.78 0.27
N SER A 28 21.70 6.56 -0.75
CA SER A 28 21.77 8.02 -0.58
C SER A 28 20.39 8.59 -0.24
N ARG A 29 20.39 9.65 0.57
CA ARG A 29 19.15 10.36 0.93
C ARG A 29 18.40 10.85 -0.33
N ASN A 30 19.15 11.28 -1.35
CA ASN A 30 18.61 11.74 -2.63
C ASN A 30 17.90 10.63 -3.41
N THR A 31 18.44 9.41 -3.35
CA THR A 31 17.83 8.23 -3.96
C THR A 31 16.51 7.91 -3.29
N ILE A 32 16.46 7.97 -1.95
CA ILE A 32 15.25 7.73 -1.16
C ILE A 32 14.19 8.79 -1.46
N THR A 33 14.54 10.09 -1.47
CA THR A 33 13.57 11.15 -1.83
C THR A 33 13.09 11.02 -3.26
N LYS A 34 13.97 10.70 -4.23
CA LYS A 34 13.56 10.45 -5.62
C LYS A 34 12.57 9.28 -5.69
N HIS A 35 12.81 8.20 -4.96
CA HIS A 35 11.93 7.03 -4.91
C HIS A 35 10.58 7.29 -4.23
N LEU A 36 10.55 8.15 -3.21
CA LEU A 36 9.30 8.57 -2.55
C LEU A 36 8.50 9.55 -3.43
N ASN A 37 9.18 10.48 -4.12
CA ASN A 37 8.56 11.48 -4.99
C ASN A 37 8.12 10.91 -6.34
N ALA A 38 8.76 9.86 -6.85
CA ALA A 38 8.33 9.11 -8.04
C ALA A 38 7.06 8.28 -7.78
N GLY A 39 6.14 8.81 -6.97
CA GLY A 39 4.96 8.16 -6.46
C GLY A 39 3.95 7.87 -7.55
N THR A 40 4.13 6.77 -8.28
CA THR A 40 3.08 6.13 -9.08
C THR A 40 3.48 4.69 -9.40
N ILE A 41 3.20 3.80 -8.45
CA ILE A 41 2.66 2.49 -8.80
C ILE A 41 1.60 2.31 -7.72
N GLU A 42 0.35 2.67 -8.01
CA GLU A 42 -0.72 2.21 -7.14
C GLU A 42 -0.55 0.69 -7.05
N PRO A 43 -0.31 0.12 -5.87
CA PRO A 43 -0.39 -1.31 -5.73
C PRO A 43 -1.83 -1.65 -6.12
N GLN A 44 -2.01 -2.11 -7.35
CA GLN A 44 -3.28 -2.64 -7.80
C GLN A 44 -3.48 -3.89 -6.99
N PHE A 45 -4.13 -3.72 -5.83
CA PHE A 45 -4.60 -4.82 -5.03
C PHE A 45 -5.64 -5.51 -5.89
N THR A 46 -5.20 -6.51 -6.64
CA THR A 46 -6.07 -7.48 -7.24
C THR A 46 -6.71 -8.22 -6.08
N THR A 47 -7.82 -7.68 -5.57
CA THR A 47 -8.72 -8.48 -4.75
C THR A 47 -9.05 -9.69 -5.60
N PRO A 48 -8.63 -10.90 -5.21
CA PRO A 48 -9.01 -12.07 -5.97
C PRO A 48 -10.53 -12.09 -6.01
N ASP A 49 -11.09 -12.33 -7.20
CA ASP A 49 -12.53 -12.50 -7.40
C ASP A 49 -12.95 -13.84 -6.77
N ARG A 50 -12.87 -13.90 -5.44
CA ARG A 50 -13.32 -15.03 -4.66
C ARG A 50 -14.79 -14.77 -4.38
N GLN A 51 -15.64 -15.70 -4.78
CA GLN A 51 -17.01 -15.74 -4.32
C GLN A 51 -17.00 -15.74 -2.79
N SER A 52 -17.43 -14.64 -2.21
CA SER A 52 -17.53 -14.50 -0.78
C SER A 52 -18.81 -15.19 -0.32
N LYS A 53 -18.84 -15.80 0.87
CA LYS A 53 -20.09 -16.36 1.43
C LYS A 53 -21.17 -15.28 1.63
N LEU A 54 -20.78 -13.99 1.59
CA LEU A 54 -21.66 -12.85 1.73
C LEU A 54 -22.30 -12.43 0.40
N ASP A 55 -21.78 -12.90 -0.74
CA ASP A 55 -22.34 -12.59 -2.07
C ASP A 55 -23.76 -13.16 -2.20
N LEU A 56 -24.03 -14.29 -1.55
CA LEU A 56 -25.37 -14.90 -1.47
C LEU A 56 -26.41 -14.00 -0.77
N PHE A 57 -25.97 -13.03 0.02
CA PHE A 57 -26.84 -12.13 0.78
C PHE A 57 -26.83 -10.70 0.27
N ALA A 58 -26.14 -10.42 -0.84
CA ALA A 58 -25.98 -9.07 -1.39
C ALA A 58 -27.32 -8.35 -1.60
N ASP A 59 -28.32 -9.04 -2.18
CA ASP A 59 -29.65 -8.48 -2.44
C ASP A 59 -30.41 -8.12 -1.15
N LYS A 60 -30.28 -8.98 -0.13
CA LYS A 60 -30.92 -8.76 1.18
C LYS A 60 -30.29 -7.59 1.93
N LEU A 61 -28.96 -7.47 1.88
CA LEU A 61 -28.23 -6.36 2.48
C LEU A 61 -28.50 -5.04 1.77
N ALA A 62 -28.59 -5.04 0.44
CA ALA A 62 -28.95 -3.85 -0.33
C ALA A 62 -30.38 -3.38 -0.02
N GLY A 63 -31.30 -4.29 0.26
CA GLY A 63 -32.65 -3.96 0.73
C GLY A 63 -32.67 -3.26 2.10
N TRP A 64 -31.80 -3.65 3.01
CA TRP A 64 -31.71 -3.03 4.35
C TRP A 64 -31.09 -1.64 4.37
N LEU A 65 -30.30 -1.29 3.35
CA LEU A 65 -29.66 0.01 3.23
C LEU A 65 -30.57 1.11 2.64
N LYS A 66 -31.75 0.75 2.13
CA LYS A 66 -32.68 1.70 1.48
C LYS A 66 -33.74 2.29 2.44
N THR A 67 -33.42 2.42 3.72
CA THR A 67 -34.25 3.18 4.67
C THR A 67 -34.22 4.67 4.38
#